data_AF-A0A653XUG1-F1
#
_entry.id   AF-A0A653XUG1-F1
#
_cell.length_a   1.000
_cell.length_b   1.000
_cell.length_c   1.000
_cell.angle_alpha   90.00
_cell.angle_beta   90.00
_cell.angle_gamma   90.00
#
_symmetry.space_group_name_H-M   'P 1'
#
loop_
_entity.id
_entity.type
_entity.pdbx_description
1 polymer ?
#
loop_
_entity_poly.entity_id
_entity_poly.type
_entity_poly.pdbx_seq_one_letter_code
_entity_poly.pdbx_strand_id
1 'polypeptide(L)'
;MILLVEPVIDAVADAIARAGRHGWTYRSCTVDDAVVADDDAILLHTVDIATTAEIHRLRSAVAPTIAVASASWIATTDWSGEGYVAAVDRNQLAAALPGLVAEWSHAARLATIDRLSETFGAVPVAGLLRGLRGAVENVLVTDDPARLAAEAHRIAGLAGTLGFAALGRHWLRVAEAGDRPSPATRRATAHALATLDRAERRAAFTIS
;
A
#
# COMPACT_ATOMS: atom_id res chain seq x y z
N MET A 1 -10.68 -4.44 -4.87
CA MET A 1 -12.02 -3.81 -4.66
C MET A 1 -11.81 -2.49 -3.91
N ILE A 2 -12.57 -1.43 -4.20
CA ILE A 2 -12.47 -0.16 -3.44
C ILE A 2 -13.59 -0.10 -2.40
N LEU A 3 -13.25 0.17 -1.14
CA LEU A 3 -14.23 0.37 -0.07
C LEU A 3 -14.23 1.83 0.36
N LEU A 4 -15.43 2.41 0.39
CA LEU A 4 -15.65 3.77 0.84
C LEU A 4 -16.09 3.75 2.29
N VAL A 5 -15.22 4.19 3.19
CA VAL A 5 -15.55 4.22 4.62
C VAL A 5 -16.47 5.40 4.88
N GLU A 6 -17.68 5.10 5.34
CA GLU A 6 -18.68 6.10 5.66
C GLU A 6 -18.24 7.00 6.84
N PRO A 7 -18.66 8.27 6.84
CA PRO A 7 -19.49 8.95 5.83
C PRO A 7 -18.75 9.26 4.51
N VAL A 8 -19.43 9.03 3.37
CA VAL A 8 -18.91 9.32 2.02
C VAL A 8 -19.45 10.66 1.54
N ILE A 9 -18.57 11.51 1.02
CA ILE A 9 -19.01 12.75 0.36
C ILE A 9 -19.31 12.46 -1.11
N ASP A 10 -20.41 12.96 -1.66
CA ASP A 10 -20.85 12.72 -3.05
C ASP A 10 -19.74 12.89 -4.10
N ALA A 11 -18.86 13.88 -3.90
CA ALA A 11 -17.71 14.12 -4.78
C ALA A 11 -16.75 12.91 -4.89
N VAL A 12 -16.64 12.10 -3.83
CA VAL A 12 -15.85 10.86 -3.80
C VAL A 12 -16.53 9.77 -4.61
N ALA A 13 -17.85 9.60 -4.45
CA ALA A 13 -18.62 8.64 -5.22
C ALA A 13 -18.55 8.96 -6.73
N ASP A 14 -18.66 10.24 -7.11
CA ASP A 14 -18.51 10.69 -8.49
C ASP A 14 -17.10 10.45 -9.05
N ALA A 15 -16.06 10.73 -8.25
CA ALA A 15 -14.68 10.47 -8.64
C ALA A 15 -14.47 8.97 -8.95
N ILE A 16 -15.04 8.09 -8.13
CA ILE A 16 -14.94 6.66 -8.34
C ILE A 16 -15.80 6.20 -9.49
N ALA A 17 -17.02 6.71 -9.66
CA ALA A 17 -17.86 6.38 -10.82
C ALA A 17 -17.13 6.68 -12.14
N ARG A 18 -16.39 7.80 -12.19
CA ARG A 18 -15.53 8.12 -13.35
C ARG A 18 -14.37 7.13 -13.51
N ALA A 19 -13.76 6.70 -12.41
CA ALA A 19 -12.68 5.73 -12.40
C ALA A 19 -13.14 4.27 -12.62
N GLY A 20 -14.40 3.94 -12.33
CA GLY A 20 -15.03 2.62 -12.53
C GLY A 20 -15.03 2.20 -14.00
N ARG A 21 -14.83 3.14 -14.92
CA ARG A 21 -14.51 2.89 -16.34
C ARG A 21 -13.22 2.07 -16.54
N HIS A 22 -12.39 1.93 -15.51
CA HIS A 22 -11.17 1.11 -15.50
C HIS A 22 -11.37 -0.29 -14.88
N GLY A 23 -12.61 -0.74 -14.70
CA GLY A 23 -12.91 -2.11 -14.24
C GLY A 23 -12.89 -2.30 -12.72
N TRP A 24 -12.92 -1.21 -11.95
CA TRP A 24 -12.95 -1.26 -10.48
C TRP A 24 -14.38 -1.34 -9.96
N THR A 25 -14.63 -2.25 -9.03
CA THR A 25 -15.86 -2.25 -8.21
C THR A 25 -15.65 -1.44 -6.94
N TYR A 26 -16.71 -0.75 -6.51
CA TYR A 26 -16.72 -0.03 -5.25
C TYR A 26 -18.01 -0.27 -4.47
N ARG A 27 -17.94 -0.14 -3.15
CA ARG A 27 -19.10 -0.10 -2.24
C ARG A 27 -18.80 0.80 -1.04
N SER A 28 -19.84 1.40 -0.46
CA SER A 28 -19.71 2.00 0.87
C SER A 28 -19.68 0.92 1.95
N CYS A 29 -19.03 1.22 3.07
CA CYS A 29 -18.95 0.35 4.21
C CYS A 29 -18.77 1.15 5.50
N THR A 30 -19.06 0.53 6.64
CA THR A 30 -18.74 1.10 7.94
C THR A 30 -17.25 0.96 8.27
N VAL A 31 -16.78 1.63 9.32
CA VAL A 31 -15.42 1.42 9.85
C VAL A 31 -15.21 -0.02 10.31
N ASP A 32 -16.22 -0.64 10.91
CA ASP A 32 -16.10 -2.02 11.41
C ASP A 32 -15.98 -3.01 10.24
N ASP A 33 -16.72 -2.80 9.14
CA ASP A 33 -16.54 -3.55 7.89
C ASP A 33 -15.15 -3.35 7.28
N ALA A 34 -14.62 -2.13 7.37
CA ALA A 34 -13.32 -1.77 6.81
C ALA A 34 -12.15 -2.44 7.56
N VAL A 35 -12.27 -2.59 8.87
CA VAL A 35 -11.25 -3.23 9.72
C VAL A 35 -11.07 -4.72 9.36
N VAL A 36 -12.16 -5.39 8.96
CA VAL A 36 -12.15 -6.81 8.57
C VAL A 36 -12.04 -7.01 7.05
N ALA A 37 -11.80 -5.94 6.30
CA ALA A 37 -11.66 -6.03 4.85
C ALA A 37 -10.43 -6.86 4.46
N ASP A 38 -10.59 -7.60 3.35
CA ASP A 38 -9.52 -8.40 2.76
C ASP A 38 -8.33 -7.53 2.32
N ASP A 39 -7.15 -8.12 2.18
CA ASP A 39 -5.93 -7.44 1.73
C ASP A 39 -6.00 -6.97 0.27
N ASP A 40 -6.92 -7.54 -0.52
CA ASP A 40 -7.29 -7.13 -1.88
C ASP A 40 -8.21 -5.89 -1.93
N ALA A 41 -8.65 -5.38 -0.76
CA ALA A 41 -9.41 -4.15 -0.65
C ALA A 41 -8.49 -2.93 -0.50
N ILE A 42 -8.93 -1.79 -1.04
CA ILE A 42 -8.32 -0.48 -0.80
C ILE A 42 -9.38 0.38 -0.14
N LEU A 43 -9.07 0.93 1.04
CA LEU A 43 -9.98 1.77 1.80
C LEU A 43 -9.76 3.24 1.43
N LEU A 44 -10.82 3.95 1.06
CA LEU A 44 -10.82 5.41 1.00
C LEU A 44 -11.57 5.93 2.22
N HIS A 45 -10.89 6.74 3.03
CA HIS A 45 -11.44 7.29 4.26
C HIS A 45 -11.47 8.82 4.19
N THR A 46 -12.66 9.41 4.32
CA THR A 46 -12.85 10.86 4.25
C THR A 46 -12.62 11.49 5.62
N VAL A 47 -11.44 12.08 5.84
CA VAL A 47 -10.98 12.46 7.18
C VAL A 47 -11.48 13.82 7.67
N ASP A 48 -11.94 14.70 6.78
CA ASP A 48 -12.42 16.05 7.15
C ASP A 48 -13.66 16.03 8.08
N ILE A 49 -14.33 14.87 8.16
CA ILE A 49 -15.54 14.65 8.95
C ILE A 49 -15.42 13.43 9.89
N ALA A 50 -14.24 12.82 9.95
CA ALA A 50 -13.99 11.64 10.76
C ALA A 50 -13.68 11.99 12.21
N THR A 51 -14.11 11.13 13.11
CA THR A 51 -13.79 11.21 14.54
C THR A 51 -12.41 10.58 14.82
N THR A 52 -11.75 11.04 15.88
CA THR A 52 -10.48 10.43 16.35
C THR A 52 -10.62 8.93 16.63
N ALA A 53 -11.80 8.50 17.11
CA ALA A 53 -12.08 7.08 17.36
C ALA A 53 -12.08 6.24 16.09
N GLU A 54 -12.66 6.74 14.99
CA GLU A 54 -12.66 6.05 13.69
C GLU A 54 -11.25 5.93 13.12
N ILE A 55 -10.47 7.00 13.19
CA ILE A 55 -9.05 7.00 12.78
C ILE A 55 -8.28 5.92 13.55
N HIS A 56 -8.45 5.86 14.87
CA HIS A 56 -7.80 4.84 15.69
C HIS A 56 -8.23 3.41 15.36
N ARG A 57 -9.52 3.18 15.03
CA ARG A 57 -9.98 1.85 14.60
C ARG A 57 -9.37 1.46 13.26
N LEU A 58 -9.39 2.35 12.27
CA LEU A 58 -8.81 2.06 10.95
C LEU A 58 -7.30 1.81 10.99
N ARG A 59 -6.59 2.25 12.04
CA ARG A 59 -5.18 1.88 12.22
C ARG A 59 -4.96 0.37 12.30
N SER A 60 -5.93 -0.42 12.76
CA SER A 60 -5.82 -1.88 12.80
C SER A 60 -6.21 -2.58 11.49
N ALA A 61 -6.73 -1.85 10.50
CA ALA A 61 -7.06 -2.43 9.20
C ALA A 61 -5.79 -2.92 8.49
N VAL A 62 -5.87 -4.14 7.93
CA VAL A 62 -4.81 -4.74 7.11
C VAL A 62 -4.79 -4.08 5.73
N ALA A 63 -5.97 -3.78 5.18
CA ALA A 63 -6.14 -3.15 3.90
C ALA A 63 -5.44 -1.76 3.83
N PRO A 64 -4.77 -1.44 2.72
CA PRO A 64 -4.23 -0.10 2.46
C PRO A 64 -5.32 0.96 2.60
N THR A 65 -5.09 1.96 3.48
CA THR A 65 -6.03 3.05 3.74
C THR A 65 -5.50 4.37 3.22
N ILE A 66 -6.26 5.02 2.34
CA ILE A 66 -5.94 6.31 1.74
C ILE A 66 -6.83 7.39 2.37
N ALA A 67 -6.21 8.42 2.93
CA ALA A 67 -6.94 9.59 3.42
C ALA A 67 -7.40 10.46 2.25
N VAL A 68 -8.70 10.76 2.20
CA VAL A 68 -9.28 11.77 1.32
C VAL A 68 -9.58 12.99 2.17
N ALA A 69 -8.89 14.10 1.93
CA ALA A 69 -8.88 15.24 2.83
C ALA A 69 -8.79 16.57 2.07
N SER A 70 -8.91 17.69 2.78
CA SER A 70 -8.51 18.99 2.26
C SER A 70 -6.99 19.12 2.12
N ALA A 71 -6.50 19.95 1.19
CA ALA A 71 -5.08 20.25 1.05
C ALA A 71 -4.44 20.78 2.35
N SER A 72 -5.19 21.58 3.13
CA SER A 72 -4.72 22.10 4.42
C SER A 72 -4.47 20.97 5.41
N TRP A 73 -5.38 20.00 5.53
CA TRP A 73 -5.23 18.87 6.44
C TRP A 73 -3.99 18.04 6.09
N ILE A 74 -3.77 17.79 4.79
CA ILE A 74 -2.61 17.03 4.31
C ILE A 74 -1.30 17.74 4.67
N ALA A 75 -1.27 19.07 4.57
CA ALA A 75 -0.07 19.85 4.85
C ALA A 75 0.26 19.93 6.35
N THR A 76 -0.74 19.87 7.23
CA THR A 76 -0.56 20.06 8.68
C THR A 76 -0.60 18.78 9.50
N THR A 77 -0.97 17.64 8.90
CA THR A 77 -1.16 16.38 9.63
C THR A 77 -0.10 15.36 9.26
N ASP A 78 0.48 14.69 10.26
CA ASP A 78 1.25 13.46 10.05
C ASP A 78 0.32 12.27 9.77
N TRP A 79 -0.30 12.29 8.59
CA TRP A 79 -1.18 11.22 8.13
C TRP A 79 -0.47 9.85 8.07
N SER A 80 0.86 9.85 7.94
CA SER A 80 1.64 8.61 7.89
C SER A 80 1.79 7.96 9.26
N GLY A 81 1.96 8.77 10.32
CA GLY A 81 1.89 8.37 11.72
C GLY A 81 0.49 7.94 12.15
N GLU A 82 -0.55 8.56 11.57
CA GLU A 82 -1.94 8.10 11.66
C GLU A 82 -2.18 6.78 10.89
N GLY A 83 -1.21 6.39 10.07
CA GLY A 83 -1.15 5.11 9.38
C GLY A 83 -1.77 5.10 8.00
N TYR A 84 -2.21 6.23 7.46
CA TYR A 84 -2.60 6.27 6.05
C TYR A 84 -1.39 5.96 5.16
N VAL A 85 -1.61 5.14 4.14
CA VAL A 85 -0.55 4.78 3.19
C VAL A 85 -0.36 5.84 2.10
N ALA A 86 -1.38 6.67 1.90
CA ALA A 86 -1.35 7.85 1.07
C ALA A 86 -2.41 8.84 1.56
N ALA A 87 -2.24 10.11 1.20
CA ALA A 87 -3.25 11.14 1.38
C ALA A 87 -3.45 11.89 0.06
N VAL A 88 -4.70 12.21 -0.27
CA VAL A 88 -5.07 12.86 -1.53
C VAL A 88 -6.07 13.98 -1.27
N ASP A 89 -5.83 15.13 -1.91
CA ASP A 89 -6.79 16.24 -1.88
C ASP A 89 -8.08 15.76 -2.55
N ARG A 90 -9.20 15.90 -1.84
CA ARG A 90 -10.54 15.60 -2.35
C ARG A 90 -10.84 16.21 -3.73
N ASN A 91 -10.31 17.39 -4.02
CA ASN A 91 -10.50 18.07 -5.29
C ASN A 91 -9.65 17.45 -6.42
N GLN A 92 -8.60 16.73 -6.06
CA GLN A 92 -7.69 16.03 -6.97
C GLN A 92 -7.97 14.53 -7.05
N LEU A 93 -8.87 14.00 -6.20
CA LEU A 93 -9.13 12.56 -6.08
C LEU A 93 -9.44 11.92 -7.44
N ALA A 94 -10.31 12.51 -8.24
CA ALA A 94 -10.70 11.92 -9.53
C ALA A 94 -9.53 11.73 -10.49
N ALA A 95 -8.55 12.64 -10.48
CA ALA A 95 -7.36 12.55 -11.32
C ALA A 95 -6.31 11.61 -10.72
N ALA A 96 -6.15 11.59 -9.40
CA ALA A 96 -5.14 10.83 -8.70
C ALA A 96 -5.52 9.34 -8.48
N LEU A 97 -6.82 9.05 -8.40
CA LEU A 97 -7.34 7.73 -8.00
C LEU A 97 -6.79 6.57 -8.84
N PRO A 98 -6.69 6.64 -10.18
CA PRO A 98 -6.13 5.54 -10.97
C PRO A 98 -4.69 5.19 -10.57
N GLY A 99 -3.85 6.20 -10.32
CA GLY A 99 -2.46 6.00 -9.90
C GLY A 99 -2.36 5.43 -8.49
N LEU A 100 -3.15 5.97 -7.56
CA LEU A 100 -3.23 5.49 -6.18
C LEU A 100 -3.66 4.02 -6.12
N VAL A 101 -4.73 3.68 -6.84
CA VAL A 101 -5.28 2.32 -6.82
C VAL A 101 -4.35 1.33 -7.52
N ALA A 102 -3.73 1.72 -8.64
CA ALA A 102 -2.75 0.89 -9.32
C ALA A 102 -1.53 0.56 -8.43
N GLU A 103 -1.10 1.49 -7.59
CA GLU A 103 0.02 1.29 -6.67
C GLU A 103 -0.24 0.17 -5.65
N TRP A 104 -1.50 0.01 -5.21
CA TRP A 104 -1.95 -0.96 -4.22
C TRP A 104 -2.69 -2.17 -4.82
N SER A 105 -2.66 -2.34 -6.15
CA SER A 105 -3.29 -3.46 -6.82
C SER A 105 -2.34 -4.64 -6.95
N HIS A 106 -2.66 -5.74 -6.28
CA HIS A 106 -1.94 -7.00 -6.44
C HIS A 106 -1.91 -7.47 -7.91
N ALA A 107 -3.01 -7.33 -8.65
CA ALA A 107 -3.07 -7.73 -10.05
C ALA A 107 -2.13 -6.88 -10.93
N ALA A 108 -2.15 -5.55 -10.79
CA ALA A 108 -1.26 -4.66 -11.53
C ALA A 108 0.21 -4.92 -11.20
N ARG A 109 0.47 -5.26 -9.92
CA ARG A 109 1.78 -5.64 -9.43
C ARG A 109 2.30 -6.93 -10.08
N LEU A 110 1.49 -7.98 -10.04
CA LEU A 110 1.83 -9.27 -10.62
C LEU A 110 2.09 -9.14 -12.12
N ALA A 111 1.27 -8.38 -12.86
CA ALA A 111 1.52 -8.09 -14.27
C ALA A 111 2.85 -7.35 -14.52
N THR A 112 3.32 -6.54 -13.56
CA THR A 112 4.65 -5.91 -13.65
C THR A 112 5.78 -6.91 -13.42
N ILE A 113 5.62 -7.83 -12.46
CA ILE A 113 6.58 -8.92 -12.21
C ILE A 113 6.66 -9.86 -13.42
N ASP A 114 5.52 -10.18 -14.03
CA ASP A 114 5.45 -11.01 -15.25
C ASP A 114 6.26 -10.35 -16.39
N ARG A 115 6.04 -9.05 -16.65
CA ARG A 115 6.81 -8.28 -17.64
C ARG A 115 8.31 -8.22 -17.34
N LEU A 116 8.70 -8.06 -16.07
CA LEU A 116 10.11 -8.09 -15.67
C LEU A 116 10.73 -9.47 -15.95
N SER A 117 9.97 -10.54 -15.68
CA SER A 117 10.41 -11.92 -15.92
C SER A 117 10.55 -12.23 -17.40
N GLU A 118 9.65 -11.71 -18.25
CA GLU A 118 9.75 -11.78 -19.71
C GLU A 118 10.99 -11.03 -20.23
N THR A 119 11.29 -9.86 -19.64
CA THR A 119 12.38 -9.00 -20.12
C THR A 119 13.76 -9.46 -19.65
N PHE A 120 13.89 -9.85 -18.38
CA PHE A 120 15.18 -10.13 -17.73
C PHE A 120 15.40 -11.62 -17.42
N GLY A 121 14.39 -12.45 -17.68
CA GLY A 121 14.39 -13.87 -17.34
C GLY A 121 13.80 -14.14 -15.95
N ALA A 122 13.09 -15.27 -15.83
CA ALA A 122 12.41 -15.67 -14.61
C ALA A 122 13.37 -15.93 -13.42
N VAL A 123 14.55 -16.52 -13.68
CA VAL A 123 15.51 -16.88 -12.62
C VAL A 123 16.09 -15.64 -11.91
N PRO A 124 16.62 -14.62 -12.63
CA PRO A 124 17.06 -13.38 -11.99
C PRO A 124 15.95 -12.69 -11.20
N VAL A 125 14.74 -12.59 -11.76
CA VAL A 125 13.60 -11.95 -11.08
C VAL A 125 13.19 -12.73 -9.82
N ALA A 126 13.15 -14.06 -9.86
CA ALA A 126 12.89 -14.88 -8.67
C ALA A 126 13.98 -14.69 -7.59
N GLY A 127 15.23 -14.43 -7.97
CA GLY A 127 16.30 -14.05 -7.05
C GLY A 127 16.02 -12.72 -6.34
N LEU A 128 15.56 -11.71 -7.09
CA LEU A 128 15.19 -10.40 -6.54
C LEU A 128 13.99 -10.50 -5.59
N LEU A 129 12.95 -11.25 -5.96
CA LEU A 129 11.75 -11.45 -5.13
C LEU A 129 12.11 -12.12 -3.79
N ARG A 130 12.92 -13.19 -3.81
CA ARG A 130 13.43 -13.84 -2.58
C ARG A 130 14.31 -12.91 -1.76
N GLY A 131 15.16 -12.11 -2.43
CA GLY A 131 15.98 -11.10 -1.77
C GLY A 131 15.14 -10.05 -1.04
N LEU A 132 14.05 -9.58 -1.66
CA LEU A 132 13.14 -8.62 -1.05
C LEU A 132 12.41 -9.24 0.15
N ARG A 133 11.86 -10.46 0.00
CA ARG A 133 11.22 -11.21 1.08
C ARG A 133 12.15 -11.35 2.28
N GLY A 134 13.36 -11.89 2.06
CA GLY A 134 14.31 -12.12 3.15
C GLY A 134 14.73 -10.83 3.86
N ALA A 135 14.92 -9.73 3.13
CA ALA A 135 15.21 -8.43 3.73
C ALA A 135 14.04 -7.94 4.61
N VAL A 136 12.79 -8.07 4.12
CA VAL A 136 11.58 -7.73 4.88
C VAL A 136 11.42 -8.61 6.13
N GLU A 137 11.66 -9.91 6.04
CA GLU A 137 11.56 -10.81 7.20
C GLU A 137 12.64 -10.49 8.24
N ASN A 138 13.86 -10.15 7.79
CA ASN A 138 14.97 -9.77 8.67
C ASN A 138 14.66 -8.51 9.49
N VAL A 139 14.10 -7.45 8.87
CA VAL A 139 13.77 -6.21 9.60
C VAL A 139 12.68 -6.41 10.64
N LEU A 140 11.78 -7.39 10.46
CA LEU A 140 10.72 -7.68 11.42
C LEU A 140 11.26 -8.31 12.72
N VAL A 141 12.45 -8.90 12.69
CA VAL A 141 13.09 -9.54 13.85
C VAL A 141 14.37 -8.83 14.32
N THR A 142 14.69 -7.67 13.73
CA THR A 142 15.91 -6.93 14.05
C THR A 142 15.66 -5.89 15.13
N ASP A 143 16.40 -6.00 16.24
CA ASP A 143 16.42 -5.00 17.33
C ASP A 143 17.59 -4.01 17.24
N ASP A 144 18.59 -4.28 16.39
CA ASP A 144 19.76 -3.42 16.19
C ASP A 144 19.43 -2.26 15.21
N PRO A 145 19.48 -0.99 15.65
CA PRO A 145 19.18 0.17 14.80
C PRO A 145 20.09 0.29 13.56
N ALA A 146 21.37 -0.05 13.68
CA ALA A 146 22.31 0.06 12.55
C ALA A 146 21.98 -0.98 11.47
N ARG A 147 21.65 -2.21 11.90
CA ARG A 147 21.19 -3.26 11.02
C ARG A 147 19.81 -2.95 10.41
N LEU A 148 18.90 -2.35 11.19
CA LEU A 148 17.60 -1.90 10.70
C LEU A 148 17.75 -0.89 9.56
N ALA A 149 18.62 0.13 9.73
CA ALA A 149 18.86 1.14 8.69
C ALA A 149 19.46 0.53 7.41
N ALA A 150 20.41 -0.41 7.55
CA ALA A 150 21.02 -1.10 6.42
C ALA A 150 20.00 -1.96 5.63
N GLU A 151 19.19 -2.75 6.33
CA GLU A 151 18.15 -3.57 5.70
C GLU A 151 17.02 -2.70 5.13
N ALA A 152 16.67 -1.59 5.79
CA ALA A 152 15.72 -0.62 5.26
C ALA A 152 16.17 -0.02 3.91
N HIS A 153 17.45 0.34 3.79
CA HIS A 153 18.03 0.81 2.53
C HIS A 153 18.01 -0.27 1.45
N ARG A 154 18.32 -1.52 1.83
CA ARG A 154 18.25 -2.68 0.93
C ARG A 154 16.83 -2.94 0.43
N ILE A 155 15.83 -2.90 1.32
CA ILE A 155 14.41 -3.02 0.97
C ILE A 155 14.04 -1.91 -0.02
N ALA A 156 14.46 -0.67 0.23
CA ALA A 156 14.17 0.44 -0.68
C ALA A 156 14.71 0.22 -2.10
N GLY A 157 15.96 -0.25 -2.22
CA GLY A 157 16.57 -0.57 -3.51
C GLY A 157 15.84 -1.70 -4.25
N LEU A 158 15.62 -2.84 -3.59
CA LEU A 158 14.95 -4.00 -4.20
C LEU A 158 13.49 -3.68 -4.56
N ALA A 159 12.79 -2.96 -3.68
CA ALA A 159 11.44 -2.49 -3.93
C ALA A 159 11.40 -1.61 -5.19
N GLY A 160 12.32 -0.66 -5.34
CA GLY A 160 12.42 0.18 -6.53
C GLY A 160 12.54 -0.62 -7.83
N THR A 161 13.44 -1.59 -7.88
CA THR A 161 13.65 -2.45 -9.05
C THR A 161 12.42 -3.31 -9.39
N LEU A 162 11.75 -3.85 -8.38
CA LEU A 162 10.55 -4.66 -8.53
C LEU A 162 9.26 -3.81 -8.68
N GLY A 163 9.43 -2.48 -8.77
CA GLY A 163 8.40 -1.46 -8.97
C GLY A 163 7.60 -1.09 -7.71
N PHE A 164 7.93 -1.63 -6.53
CA PHE A 164 7.15 -1.47 -5.27
C PHE A 164 7.39 -0.09 -4.68
N ALA A 165 6.98 0.94 -5.43
CA ALA A 165 7.34 2.33 -5.17
C ALA A 165 6.91 2.79 -3.77
N ALA A 166 5.67 2.51 -3.34
CA ALA A 166 5.21 2.81 -1.98
C ALA A 166 6.10 2.18 -0.91
N LEU A 167 6.34 0.86 -0.99
CA LEU A 167 7.22 0.14 -0.07
C LEU A 167 8.60 0.79 -0.01
N GLY A 168 9.19 1.07 -1.17
CA GLY A 168 10.52 1.67 -1.27
C GLY A 168 10.60 3.04 -0.63
N ARG A 169 9.62 3.92 -0.88
CA ARG A 169 9.55 5.25 -0.24
C ARG A 169 9.43 5.17 1.27
N HIS A 170 8.60 4.26 1.79
CA HIS A 170 8.41 4.09 3.23
C HIS A 170 9.66 3.55 3.94
N TRP A 171 10.34 2.57 3.35
CA TRP A 171 11.57 2.03 3.92
C TRP A 171 12.77 2.94 3.74
N LEU A 172 12.83 3.76 2.69
CA LEU A 172 13.85 4.79 2.56
C LEU A 172 13.78 5.81 3.71
N ARG A 173 12.57 6.25 4.09
CA ARG A 173 12.39 7.13 5.26
C ARG A 173 12.86 6.48 6.56
N VAL A 174 12.61 5.18 6.73
CA VAL A 174 13.13 4.42 7.89
C VAL A 174 14.66 4.40 7.89
N ALA A 175 15.27 4.17 6.73
CA ALA A 175 16.73 4.17 6.59
C ALA A 175 17.35 5.55 6.90
N GLU A 176 16.70 6.63 6.48
CA GLU A 176 17.17 8.00 6.69
C GLU A 176 16.96 8.49 8.13
N ALA A 177 15.81 8.17 8.74
CA ALA A 177 15.47 8.60 10.09
C ALA A 177 16.11 7.73 11.18
N GLY A 178 16.42 6.45 10.90
CA GLY A 178 16.85 5.49 11.91
C GLY A 178 15.75 5.07 12.89
N ASP A 179 14.50 5.44 12.60
CA ASP A 179 13.34 5.23 13.46
C ASP A 179 12.67 3.87 13.23
N ARG A 180 11.79 3.48 14.17
CA ARG A 180 10.94 2.31 13.99
C ARG A 180 9.96 2.50 12.83
N PRO A 181 9.59 1.43 12.10
CA PRO A 181 8.58 1.50 11.04
C PRO A 181 7.26 2.09 11.53
N SER A 182 6.74 3.08 10.82
CA SER A 182 5.42 3.65 11.07
C SER A 182 4.29 2.65 10.73
N PRO A 183 3.04 2.90 11.16
CA PRO A 183 1.92 2.04 10.76
C PRO A 183 1.75 1.98 9.22
N ALA A 184 2.02 3.07 8.51
CA ALA A 184 2.00 3.09 7.04
C ALA A 184 3.08 2.18 6.44
N THR A 185 4.31 2.20 6.98
CA THR A 185 5.38 1.28 6.55
C THR A 185 5.00 -0.17 6.80
N ARG A 186 4.37 -0.49 7.93
CA ARG A 186 3.87 -1.84 8.22
C ARG A 186 2.81 -2.29 7.22
N ARG A 187 1.83 -1.44 6.86
CA ARG A 187 0.84 -1.74 5.82
C ARG A 187 1.46 -1.97 4.44
N ALA A 188 2.39 -1.10 4.04
CA ALA A 188 3.14 -1.27 2.79
C ALA A 188 3.88 -2.60 2.73
N THR A 189 4.47 -2.99 3.87
CA THR A 189 5.19 -4.26 4.04
C THR A 189 4.25 -5.46 3.94
N ALA A 190 3.12 -5.44 4.65
CA ALA A 190 2.12 -6.50 4.59
C ALA A 190 1.57 -6.70 3.17
N HIS A 191 1.23 -5.61 2.48
CA HIS A 191 0.78 -5.64 1.10
C HIS A 191 1.84 -6.23 0.15
N ALA A 192 3.11 -5.86 0.33
CA ALA A 192 4.20 -6.42 -0.46
C ALA A 192 4.35 -7.93 -0.24
N LEU A 193 4.39 -8.39 1.01
CA LEU A 193 4.48 -9.82 1.36
C LEU A 193 3.33 -10.63 0.76
N ALA A 194 2.08 -10.16 0.90
CA ALA A 194 0.94 -10.84 0.31
C ALA A 194 1.03 -10.91 -1.23
N THR A 195 1.59 -9.87 -1.87
CA THR A 195 1.85 -9.92 -3.31
C THR A 195 2.93 -10.94 -3.69
N LEU A 196 4.00 -11.02 -2.90
CA LEU A 196 5.08 -12.00 -3.12
C LEU A 196 4.54 -13.42 -2.96
N ASP A 197 3.70 -13.67 -1.95
CA ASP A 197 3.05 -14.98 -1.76
C ASP A 197 2.18 -15.36 -2.97
N ARG A 198 1.42 -14.40 -3.52
CA ARG A 198 0.62 -14.61 -4.74
C ARG A 198 1.51 -14.93 -5.96
N ALA A 199 2.64 -14.23 -6.12
CA ALA A 199 3.59 -14.46 -7.21
C ALA A 199 4.21 -15.86 -7.15
N GLU A 200 4.64 -16.29 -5.96
CA GLU A 200 5.21 -17.62 -5.73
C GLU A 200 4.19 -18.73 -6.01
N ARG A 201 2.93 -18.57 -5.56
CA ARG A 201 1.85 -19.52 -5.89
C ARG A 201 1.65 -19.63 -7.40
N ARG A 202 1.59 -18.51 -8.14
CA ARG A 202 1.45 -18.53 -9.61
C ARG A 202 2.61 -19.26 -10.30
N ALA A 203 3.84 -19.02 -9.86
CA ALA A 203 5.01 -19.68 -10.44
C ALA A 203 5.01 -21.20 -10.24
N ALA A 204 4.53 -21.68 -9.07
CA ALA A 204 4.43 -23.11 -8.80
C ALA A 204 3.45 -23.84 -9.74
N PHE A 205 2.38 -23.16 -10.16
CA PHE A 205 1.39 -23.73 -11.10
C PHE A 205 1.89 -23.82 -12.55
N THR A 206 2.89 -23.04 -12.95
CA THR A 206 3.39 -23.04 -14.35
C THR A 206 4.40 -24.15 -14.64
N ILE A 207 4.96 -24.78 -13.61
CA ILE A 207 6.02 -25.81 -13.73
C ILE A 207 5.45 -27.24 -13.62
N SER A 208 4.17 -27.37 -13.24
CA SER A 208 3.45 -28.66 -13.14
C SER A 208 2.74 -28.99 -14.44
#